data_AF-A0A935T3Y4-F1
#
_entry.id   AF-A0A935T3Y4-F1
#
_cell.length_a   1.000
_cell.length_b   1.000
_cell.length_c   1.000
_cell.angle_alpha   90.00
_cell.angle_beta   90.00
_cell.angle_gamma   90.00
#
_symmetry.space_group_name_H-M   'P 1'
#
loop_
_entity.id
_entity.type
_entity.pdbx_description
1 polymer ?
#
loop_
_entity_poly.entity_id
_entity_poly.type
_entity_poly.pdbx_seq_one_letter_code
_entity_poly.pdbx_strand_id
1 'polypeptide(L)'
;MKRALAAIEKAPLGPPRVEALVQFLTEPEPKGLGIVYDWSVTANAARTLELRRGNCFALASVLVGLGRGVGWPIYYAEARPRTPETQQFEDVRALSDHMIVLIVAKTVQMYVDFTGLIKNDQYDIRAIDDLTAYAHLINNLAGQRVMNPDRASSDEDWQAALEGFELATRIQPDLGRAWNNLGIVYRRLGRIDDAREAYHRALELDAGFGSAERNLSLMETRSQGGPSLIRSGSSKP
;
A
#
# COMPACT_ATOMS: atom_id res chain seq x y z
N MET A 1 -6.71 12.99 -21.72
CA MET A 1 -5.91 14.23 -21.79
C MET A 1 -6.74 15.47 -22.11
N LYS A 2 -7.37 15.61 -23.30
CA LYS A 2 -8.15 16.83 -23.68
C LYS A 2 -9.17 17.28 -22.63
N ARG A 3 -9.94 16.34 -22.05
CA ARG A 3 -10.92 16.63 -21.00
C ARG A 3 -10.27 17.14 -19.70
N ALA A 4 -9.13 16.58 -19.31
CA ALA A 4 -8.38 17.02 -18.13
C ALA A 4 -7.82 18.44 -18.32
N LEU A 5 -7.28 18.75 -19.50
CA LEU A 5 -6.86 20.12 -19.86
C LEU A 5 -8.01 21.11 -19.75
N ALA A 6 -9.16 20.79 -20.36
CA ALA A 6 -10.35 21.65 -20.30
C ALA A 6 -10.87 21.85 -18.86
N ALA A 7 -10.71 20.86 -17.98
CA ALA A 7 -11.09 20.96 -16.58
C ALA A 7 -10.20 21.94 -15.80
N ILE A 8 -8.88 21.93 -16.05
CA ILE A 8 -7.95 22.80 -15.33
C ILE A 8 -7.79 24.19 -15.94
N GLU A 9 -8.08 24.38 -17.23
CA GLU A 9 -7.89 25.66 -17.93
C GLU A 9 -8.74 26.79 -17.34
N LYS A 10 -9.92 26.45 -16.81
CA LYS A 10 -10.83 27.39 -16.15
C LYS A 10 -10.36 27.81 -14.76
N ALA A 11 -9.45 27.05 -14.16
CA ALA A 11 -8.94 27.32 -12.82
C ALA A 11 -7.73 28.27 -12.84
N PRO A 12 -7.62 29.19 -11.84
CA PRO A 12 -6.44 30.01 -11.66
C PRO A 12 -5.16 29.18 -11.55
N LEU A 13 -4.04 29.75 -12.01
CA LEU A 13 -2.72 29.12 -11.85
C LEU A 13 -2.41 28.82 -10.38
N GLY A 14 -1.65 27.75 -10.14
CA GLY A 14 -1.25 27.34 -8.79
C GLY A 14 -2.18 26.26 -8.19
N PRO A 15 -2.38 26.25 -6.86
CA PRO A 15 -3.17 25.23 -6.17
C PRO A 15 -4.57 24.96 -6.76
N PRO A 16 -5.35 25.97 -7.20
CA PRO A 16 -6.69 25.74 -7.75
C PRO A 16 -6.72 24.84 -8.99
N ARG A 17 -5.65 24.83 -9.80
CA ARG A 17 -5.54 23.90 -10.94
C ARG A 17 -5.35 22.45 -10.51
N VAL A 18 -4.60 22.24 -9.44
CA VAL A 18 -4.41 20.90 -8.86
C VAL A 18 -5.73 20.40 -8.30
N GLU A 19 -6.41 21.24 -7.52
CA GLU A 19 -7.75 20.94 -6.97
C GLU A 19 -8.76 20.63 -8.08
N ALA A 20 -8.77 21.42 -9.17
CA ALA A 20 -9.63 21.16 -10.33
C ALA A 20 -9.33 19.80 -10.99
N LEU A 21 -8.05 19.39 -11.06
CA LEU A 21 -7.69 18.08 -11.60
C LEU A 21 -8.15 16.94 -10.68
N VAL A 22 -7.96 17.09 -9.36
CA VAL A 22 -8.43 16.12 -8.36
C VAL A 22 -9.94 15.98 -8.41
N GLN A 23 -10.67 17.10 -8.43
CA GLN A 23 -12.12 17.11 -8.58
C GLN A 23 -12.55 16.42 -9.89
N PHE A 24 -11.86 16.70 -11.00
CA PHE A 24 -12.15 16.09 -12.29
C PHE A 24 -12.04 14.56 -12.28
N LEU A 25 -11.20 13.97 -11.42
CA LEU A 25 -11.11 12.51 -11.32
C LEU A 25 -12.39 11.88 -10.77
N THR A 26 -12.98 12.48 -9.74
CA THR A 26 -14.10 11.89 -8.99
C THR A 26 -15.45 12.39 -9.49
N GLU A 27 -15.50 13.54 -10.17
CA GLU A 27 -16.76 14.10 -10.65
C GLU A 27 -17.42 13.16 -11.69
N PRO A 28 -18.73 12.89 -11.60
CA PRO A 28 -19.41 11.97 -12.51
C PRO A 28 -19.33 12.40 -13.99
N GLU A 29 -19.44 11.43 -14.89
CA GLU A 29 -19.63 11.71 -16.31
C GLU A 29 -20.92 12.53 -16.54
N PRO A 30 -20.94 13.49 -17.49
CA PRO A 30 -19.87 13.82 -18.43
C PRO A 30 -18.80 14.80 -17.88
N LYS A 31 -18.99 15.32 -16.67
CA LYS A 31 -18.19 16.43 -16.11
C LYS A 31 -16.78 16.00 -15.70
N GLY A 32 -16.63 14.78 -15.19
CA GLY A 32 -15.33 14.19 -14.82
C GLY A 32 -15.20 12.74 -15.26
N LEU A 33 -14.23 12.02 -14.68
CA LEU A 33 -13.95 10.62 -15.00
C LEU A 33 -14.83 9.63 -14.20
N GLY A 34 -15.55 10.12 -13.18
CA GLY A 34 -16.41 9.31 -12.34
C GLY A 34 -15.68 8.18 -11.61
N ILE A 35 -14.42 8.38 -11.24
CA ILE A 35 -13.64 7.37 -10.50
C ILE A 35 -14.17 7.31 -9.07
N VAL A 36 -14.65 6.13 -8.67
CA VAL A 36 -15.15 5.86 -7.31
C VAL A 36 -14.01 5.34 -6.44
N TYR A 37 -13.85 5.90 -5.24
CA TYR A 37 -12.88 5.39 -4.29
C TYR A 37 -13.31 3.99 -3.78
N ASP A 38 -12.39 3.05 -3.87
CA ASP A 38 -12.54 1.71 -3.30
C ASP A 38 -11.20 1.25 -2.75
N TRP A 39 -11.10 1.19 -1.42
CA TRP A 39 -9.88 0.81 -0.72
C TRP A 39 -9.37 -0.59 -1.12
N SER A 40 -10.28 -1.48 -1.56
CA SER A 40 -9.98 -2.87 -1.92
C SER A 40 -9.49 -3.03 -3.36
N VAL A 41 -9.45 -1.96 -4.17
CA VAL A 41 -9.07 -2.04 -5.59
C VAL A 41 -7.76 -1.29 -5.85
N THR A 42 -6.68 -2.03 -6.06
CA THR A 42 -5.38 -1.47 -6.43
C THR A 42 -5.20 -1.64 -7.92
N ALA A 43 -4.77 -0.57 -8.60
CA ALA A 43 -4.55 -0.60 -10.03
C ALA A 43 -3.52 0.45 -10.44
N ASN A 44 -2.92 0.26 -11.62
CA ASN A 44 -2.21 1.33 -12.31
C ASN A 44 -3.19 2.29 -12.99
N ALA A 45 -2.69 3.43 -13.48
CA ALA A 45 -3.52 4.47 -14.08
C ALA A 45 -4.46 3.97 -15.19
N ALA A 46 -3.95 3.14 -16.11
CA ALA A 46 -4.75 2.64 -17.23
C ALA A 46 -5.93 1.79 -16.74
N ARG A 47 -5.66 0.84 -15.83
CA ARG A 47 -6.68 -0.03 -15.28
C ARG A 47 -7.68 0.73 -14.40
N THR A 48 -7.24 1.75 -13.66
CA THR A 48 -8.15 2.62 -12.90
C THR A 48 -9.12 3.36 -13.81
N LEU A 49 -8.66 3.86 -14.96
CA LEU A 49 -9.52 4.55 -15.94
C LEU A 49 -10.55 3.61 -16.57
N GLU A 50 -10.18 2.35 -16.82
CA GLU A 50 -11.11 1.32 -17.31
C GLU A 50 -12.18 0.97 -16.27
N LEU A 51 -11.75 0.70 -15.03
CA LEU A 51 -12.64 0.29 -13.95
C LEU A 51 -13.47 1.43 -13.40
N ARG A 52 -13.01 2.68 -13.58
CA ARG A 52 -13.50 3.87 -12.88
C ARG A 52 -13.62 3.65 -11.37
N ARG A 53 -12.65 2.92 -10.82
CA ARG A 53 -12.63 2.52 -9.41
C ARG A 53 -11.20 2.26 -8.96
N GLY A 54 -10.88 2.63 -7.72
CA GLY A 54 -9.56 2.37 -7.15
C GLY A 54 -9.30 3.00 -5.79
N ASN A 55 -8.24 2.56 -5.14
CA ASN A 55 -7.73 3.10 -3.88
C ASN A 55 -6.76 4.28 -4.10
N CYS A 56 -6.11 4.72 -3.02
CA CYS A 56 -5.18 5.85 -3.04
C CYS A 56 -4.06 5.69 -4.09
N PHE A 57 -3.46 4.51 -4.23
CA PHE A 57 -2.42 4.26 -5.24
C PHE A 57 -2.95 4.39 -6.68
N ALA A 58 -4.15 3.84 -6.94
CA ALA A 58 -4.80 3.92 -8.23
C ALA A 58 -5.07 5.37 -8.64
N LEU A 59 -5.63 6.18 -7.74
CA LEU A 59 -5.89 7.59 -8.00
C LEU A 59 -4.59 8.39 -8.15
N ALA A 60 -3.60 8.15 -7.28
CA ALA A 60 -2.27 8.74 -7.39
C ALA A 60 -1.64 8.47 -8.76
N SER A 61 -1.80 7.25 -9.28
CA SER A 61 -1.30 6.89 -10.60
C SER A 61 -1.97 7.66 -11.74
N VAL A 62 -3.30 7.85 -11.67
CA VAL A 62 -4.02 8.68 -12.65
C VAL A 62 -3.58 10.14 -12.55
N LEU A 63 -3.46 10.68 -11.34
CA LEU A 63 -2.99 12.06 -11.11
C LEU A 63 -1.58 12.28 -11.66
N VAL A 64 -0.64 11.39 -11.36
CA VAL A 64 0.74 11.47 -11.86
C VAL A 64 0.74 11.41 -13.39
N GLY A 65 0.00 10.46 -13.99
CA GLY A 65 -0.08 10.34 -15.45
C GLY A 65 -0.66 11.58 -16.13
N LEU A 66 -1.78 12.11 -15.62
CA LEU A 66 -2.41 13.32 -16.15
C LEU A 66 -1.56 14.57 -15.92
N GLY A 67 -1.04 14.75 -14.70
CA GLY A 67 -0.20 15.87 -14.31
C GLY A 67 1.07 15.96 -15.17
N ARG A 68 1.78 14.84 -15.35
CA ARG A 68 2.94 14.78 -16.26
C ARG A 68 2.54 15.10 -17.70
N GLY A 69 1.39 14.59 -18.15
CA GLY A 69 0.89 14.86 -19.49
C GLY A 69 0.49 16.32 -19.76
N VAL A 70 0.27 17.13 -18.71
CA VAL A 70 0.09 18.59 -18.81
C VAL A 70 1.36 19.36 -18.43
N GLY A 71 2.49 18.67 -18.27
CA GLY A 71 3.81 19.27 -18.03
C GLY A 71 4.11 19.60 -16.56
N TRP A 72 3.39 19.02 -15.59
CA TRP A 72 3.65 19.28 -14.18
C TRP A 72 4.79 18.42 -13.63
N PRO A 73 5.69 19.00 -12.80
CA PRO A 73 6.65 18.26 -11.99
C PRO A 73 5.95 17.57 -10.81
N ILE A 74 5.35 16.42 -11.11
CA ILE A 74 4.53 15.62 -10.20
C ILE A 74 5.15 14.24 -9.96
N TYR A 75 5.20 13.83 -8.71
CA TYR A 75 5.88 12.63 -8.22
C TYR A 75 4.99 11.87 -7.26
N TYR A 76 5.19 10.55 -7.18
CA TYR A 76 4.62 9.76 -6.11
C TYR A 76 5.28 10.15 -4.78
N ALA A 77 4.52 10.02 -3.69
CA ALA A 77 5.06 10.18 -2.36
C ALA A 77 4.43 9.18 -1.38
N GLU A 78 5.25 8.64 -0.50
CA GLU A 78 4.80 7.91 0.67
C GLU A 78 4.35 8.91 1.72
N ALA A 79 3.16 8.72 2.29
CA ALA A 79 2.70 9.43 3.47
C ALA A 79 2.51 8.43 4.60
N ARG A 80 3.42 8.49 5.57
CA ARG A 80 3.35 7.68 6.78
C ARG A 80 2.63 8.49 7.87
N PRO A 81 1.48 8.04 8.38
CA PRO A 81 0.83 8.73 9.48
C PRO A 81 1.78 8.77 10.69
N ARG A 82 1.90 9.91 11.37
CA ARG A 82 2.67 9.99 12.62
C ARG A 82 2.09 9.09 13.72
N THR A 83 0.79 8.80 13.63
CA THR A 83 0.07 7.80 14.43
C THR A 83 -0.44 6.69 13.50
N PRO A 84 0.33 5.60 13.33
CA PRO A 84 0.00 4.59 12.33
C PRO A 84 -1.24 3.77 12.69
N GLU A 85 -2.09 3.53 11.70
CA GLU A 85 -3.22 2.60 11.81
C GLU A 85 -2.77 1.18 11.42
N THR A 86 -3.12 0.18 12.23
CA THR A 86 -2.85 -1.23 11.92
C THR A 86 -4.14 -1.96 11.63
N GLN A 87 -4.17 -2.72 10.54
CA GLN A 87 -5.24 -3.66 10.22
C GLN A 87 -4.88 -5.05 10.73
N GLN A 88 -5.87 -5.84 11.12
CA GLN A 88 -5.70 -7.21 11.56
C GLN A 88 -6.42 -8.15 10.59
N PHE A 89 -5.72 -9.20 10.17
CA PHE A 89 -6.23 -10.27 9.34
C PHE A 89 -5.84 -11.60 9.98
N GLU A 90 -6.82 -12.41 10.39
CA GLU A 90 -6.58 -13.59 11.24
C GLU A 90 -5.74 -13.23 12.49
N ASP A 91 -4.57 -13.84 12.63
CA ASP A 91 -3.58 -13.60 13.68
C ASP A 91 -2.42 -12.70 13.20
N VAL A 92 -2.54 -12.10 12.02
CA VAL A 92 -1.53 -11.24 11.40
C VAL A 92 -1.95 -9.79 11.51
N ARG A 93 -0.99 -8.89 11.81
CA ARG A 93 -1.22 -7.45 11.70
C ARG A 93 -0.43 -6.88 10.52
N ALA A 94 -1.13 -6.10 9.70
CA ALA A 94 -0.56 -5.32 8.61
C ALA A 94 -0.65 -3.84 8.99
N LEU A 95 0.39 -3.07 8.72
CA LEU A 95 0.34 -1.61 8.85
C LEU A 95 -0.48 -1.02 7.71
N SER A 96 -1.11 0.13 7.89
CA SER A 96 -1.76 0.89 6.81
C SER A 96 -0.95 2.17 6.56
N ASP A 97 -0.24 2.24 5.44
CA ASP A 97 0.38 3.49 4.94
C ASP A 97 -0.53 4.06 3.85
N HIS A 98 -0.38 5.34 3.53
CA HIS A 98 -1.09 5.96 2.41
C HIS A 98 -0.10 6.37 1.32
N MET A 99 -0.48 6.11 0.08
CA MET A 99 0.23 6.61 -1.10
C MET A 99 -0.46 7.89 -1.55
N ILE A 100 0.30 8.98 -1.57
CA ILE A 100 -0.17 10.31 -1.97
C ILE A 100 0.67 10.82 -3.15
N VAL A 101 0.38 12.02 -3.62
CA VAL A 101 1.10 12.66 -4.70
C VAL A 101 1.74 13.97 -4.22
N LEU A 102 2.98 14.19 -4.63
CA LEU A 102 3.73 15.43 -4.40
C LEU A 102 3.84 16.21 -5.72
N ILE A 103 3.42 17.47 -5.69
CA ILE A 103 3.66 18.42 -6.78
C ILE A 103 4.68 19.46 -6.31
N VAL A 104 5.76 19.64 -7.07
CA VAL A 104 6.85 20.57 -6.74
C VAL A 104 6.83 21.76 -7.69
N ALA A 105 6.25 22.88 -7.29
CA ALA A 105 6.14 24.09 -8.12
C ALA A 105 7.04 25.22 -7.60
N LYS A 106 8.22 25.40 -8.22
CA LYS A 106 9.24 26.42 -7.84
C LYS A 106 9.60 26.36 -6.36
N THR A 107 8.94 27.15 -5.52
CA THR A 107 9.17 27.27 -4.07
C THR A 107 8.06 26.64 -3.22
N VAL A 108 7.04 26.03 -3.85
CA VAL A 108 5.87 25.47 -3.18
C VAL A 108 5.82 23.96 -3.43
N GLN A 109 5.70 23.21 -2.34
CA GLN A 109 5.38 21.79 -2.37
C GLN A 109 3.91 21.60 -2.00
N MET A 110 3.18 20.84 -2.80
CA MET A 110 1.77 20.51 -2.54
C MET A 110 1.64 19.00 -2.39
N TYR A 111 1.04 18.58 -1.28
CA TYR A 111 0.71 17.19 -0.99
C TYR A 111 -0.76 16.97 -1.31
N VAL A 112 -1.05 15.97 -2.14
CA VAL A 112 -2.36 15.74 -2.72
C VAL A 112 -2.76 14.29 -2.46
N ASP A 113 -3.92 14.10 -1.86
CA ASP A 113 -4.60 12.80 -1.80
C ASP A 113 -6.02 12.94 -2.39
N PHE A 114 -6.81 11.87 -2.36
CA PHE A 114 -8.16 11.82 -2.90
C PHE A 114 -9.11 12.83 -2.24
N THR A 115 -8.83 13.26 -1.00
CA THR A 115 -9.61 14.29 -0.30
C THR A 115 -9.21 15.73 -0.68
N GLY A 116 -8.16 15.89 -1.48
CA GLY A 116 -7.61 17.19 -1.90
C GLY A 116 -6.23 17.46 -1.32
N LEU A 117 -5.96 18.72 -1.01
CA LEU A 117 -4.68 19.16 -0.43
C LEU A 117 -4.56 18.74 1.03
N ILE A 118 -3.44 18.11 1.38
CA ILE A 118 -3.16 17.61 2.73
C ILE A 118 -2.17 18.54 3.43
N LYS A 119 -2.33 18.71 4.74
CA LYS A 119 -1.35 19.40 5.59
C LYS A 119 -0.24 18.44 6.00
N ASN A 120 1.00 18.93 5.96
CA ASN A 120 2.21 18.15 6.25
C ASN A 120 2.43 17.84 7.75
N ASP A 121 1.60 18.37 8.65
CA ASP A 121 1.76 18.16 10.09
C ASP A 121 1.34 16.76 10.55
N GLN A 122 0.46 16.08 9.80
CA GLN A 122 -0.08 14.76 10.17
C GLN A 122 0.75 13.57 9.68
N TYR A 123 1.57 13.78 8.65
CA TYR A 123 2.29 12.72 7.95
C TYR A 123 3.79 13.01 7.94
N ASP A 124 4.58 11.95 7.95
CA ASP A 124 5.94 11.99 7.44
C ASP A 124 5.87 11.68 5.94
N ILE A 125 6.26 12.65 5.11
CA ILE A 125 6.08 12.57 3.66
C ILE A 125 7.43 12.49 2.96
N ARG A 126 7.56 11.47 2.10
CA ARG A 126 8.77 11.21 1.33
C ARG A 126 8.42 11.05 -0.15
N ALA A 127 9.00 11.88 -1.00
CA ALA A 127 8.92 11.68 -2.44
C ALA A 127 9.60 10.36 -2.83
N ILE A 128 9.01 9.62 -3.77
CA ILE A 128 9.55 8.37 -4.27
C ILE A 128 9.60 8.36 -5.80
N ASP A 129 10.51 7.58 -6.36
CA ASP A 129 10.60 7.36 -7.80
C ASP A 129 9.55 6.36 -8.31
N ASP A 130 9.45 6.25 -9.63
CA ASP A 130 8.47 5.40 -10.30
C ASP A 130 8.71 3.90 -10.07
N LEU A 131 9.96 3.47 -9.83
CA LEU A 131 10.28 2.07 -9.54
C LEU A 131 9.83 1.70 -8.13
N THR A 132 10.06 2.59 -7.16
CA THR A 132 9.55 2.46 -5.79
C THR A 132 8.02 2.44 -5.81
N ALA A 133 7.37 3.34 -6.55
CA ALA A 133 5.92 3.33 -6.71
C ALA A 133 5.42 2.02 -7.37
N TYR A 134 6.16 1.49 -8.34
CA TYR A 134 5.86 0.19 -8.93
C TYR A 134 6.01 -0.97 -7.93
N ALA A 135 7.01 -0.95 -7.05
CA ALA A 135 7.13 -1.93 -5.97
C ALA A 135 5.93 -1.88 -5.02
N HIS A 136 5.43 -0.70 -4.67
CA HIS A 136 4.19 -0.54 -3.90
C HIS A 136 2.98 -1.12 -4.62
N LEU A 137 2.84 -0.87 -5.93
CA LEU A 137 1.77 -1.45 -6.74
C LEU A 137 1.80 -2.98 -6.66
N ILE A 138 2.96 -3.58 -6.90
CA ILE A 138 3.12 -5.03 -6.89
C ILE A 138 2.85 -5.62 -5.50
N ASN A 139 3.38 -4.99 -4.44
CA ASN A 139 3.10 -5.38 -3.06
C ASN A 139 1.60 -5.35 -2.75
N ASN A 140 0.90 -4.29 -3.16
CA ASN A 140 -0.53 -4.16 -2.89
C ASN A 140 -1.36 -5.17 -3.70
N LEU A 141 -1.03 -5.39 -4.98
CA LEU A 141 -1.67 -6.41 -5.81
C LEU A 141 -1.47 -7.83 -5.24
N ALA A 142 -0.28 -8.12 -4.73
CA ALA A 142 0.00 -9.39 -4.04
C ALA A 142 -0.88 -9.55 -2.79
N GLY A 143 -0.96 -8.50 -1.96
CA GLY A 143 -1.82 -8.48 -0.77
C GLY A 143 -3.29 -8.71 -1.09
N GLN A 144 -3.81 -8.17 -2.20
CA GLN A 144 -5.21 -8.35 -2.60
C GLN A 144 -5.59 -9.80 -2.91
N ARG A 145 -4.63 -10.63 -3.31
CA ARG A 145 -4.88 -12.07 -3.53
C ARG A 145 -5.11 -12.82 -2.23
N VAL A 146 -4.46 -12.37 -1.15
CA VAL A 146 -4.40 -13.11 0.12
C VAL A 146 -5.13 -12.45 1.30
N MET A 147 -5.56 -11.20 1.14
CA MET A 147 -6.27 -10.42 2.16
C MET A 147 -7.66 -10.01 1.67
N ASN A 148 -8.38 -10.91 1.00
CA ASN A 148 -9.75 -10.67 0.56
C ASN A 148 -10.73 -11.15 1.66
N PRO A 149 -11.55 -10.26 2.27
CA PRO A 149 -12.49 -10.66 3.30
C PRO A 149 -13.70 -11.45 2.76
N ASP A 150 -14.01 -11.29 1.48
CA ASP A 150 -15.22 -11.88 0.85
C ASP A 150 -14.96 -13.29 0.29
N ARG A 151 -13.70 -13.69 0.17
CA ARG A 151 -13.30 -15.00 -0.40
C ARG A 151 -12.03 -15.52 0.27
N ALA A 152 -12.06 -16.80 0.64
CA ALA A 152 -10.87 -17.52 1.07
C ALA A 152 -9.86 -17.70 -0.09
N SER A 153 -8.59 -17.42 0.19
CA SER A 153 -7.50 -17.55 -0.78
C SER A 153 -7.14 -19.01 -1.04
N SER A 154 -6.99 -19.37 -2.32
CA SER A 154 -6.51 -20.68 -2.75
C SER A 154 -4.98 -20.81 -2.65
N ASP A 155 -4.45 -22.01 -2.80
CA ASP A 155 -2.99 -22.22 -2.87
C ASP A 155 -2.33 -21.42 -4.01
N GLU A 156 -3.04 -21.27 -5.13
CA GLU A 156 -2.61 -20.42 -6.25
C GLU A 156 -2.56 -18.94 -5.86
N ASP A 157 -3.53 -18.47 -5.06
CA ASP A 157 -3.54 -17.09 -4.56
C ASP A 157 -2.34 -16.83 -3.64
N TRP A 158 -2.03 -17.77 -2.73
CA TRP A 158 -0.87 -17.68 -1.83
C TRP A 158 0.47 -17.73 -2.58
N GLN A 159 0.59 -18.61 -3.58
CA GLN A 159 1.80 -18.71 -4.38
C GLN A 159 2.03 -17.46 -5.23
N ALA A 160 0.98 -16.91 -5.84
CA ALA A 160 1.10 -15.67 -6.60
C ALA A 160 1.37 -14.45 -5.71
N ALA A 161 0.83 -14.42 -4.49
CA ALA A 161 1.19 -13.39 -3.51
C ALA A 161 2.65 -13.48 -3.11
N LEU A 162 3.18 -14.71 -2.90
CA LEU A 162 4.59 -14.93 -2.64
C LEU A 162 5.47 -14.33 -3.74
N GLU A 163 5.21 -14.70 -5.00
CA GLU A 163 5.96 -14.19 -6.17
C GLU A 163 5.90 -12.66 -6.26
N GLY A 164 4.73 -12.07 -6.00
CA GLY A 164 4.56 -10.63 -6.00
C GLY A 164 5.34 -9.94 -4.89
N PHE A 165 5.31 -10.46 -3.65
CA PHE A 165 6.09 -9.88 -2.55
C PHE A 165 7.60 -10.03 -2.78
N GLU A 166 8.07 -11.18 -3.28
CA GLU A 166 9.48 -11.36 -3.65
C GLU A 166 9.89 -10.41 -4.79
N LEU A 167 9.02 -10.16 -5.77
CA LEU A 167 9.30 -9.18 -6.80
C LEU A 167 9.38 -7.77 -6.23
N ALA A 168 8.47 -7.39 -5.33
CA ALA A 168 8.48 -6.09 -4.70
C ALA A 168 9.78 -5.86 -3.88
N THR A 169 10.25 -6.86 -3.12
CA THR A 169 11.51 -6.76 -2.35
C THR A 169 12.74 -6.75 -3.26
N ARG A 170 12.70 -7.40 -4.42
CA ARG A 170 13.79 -7.30 -5.42
C ARG A 170 13.86 -5.93 -6.10
N ILE A 171 12.70 -5.33 -6.42
CA ILE A 171 12.64 -3.99 -7.02
C ILE A 171 13.06 -2.94 -5.99
N GLN A 172 12.53 -3.04 -4.77
CA GLN A 172 12.79 -2.09 -3.70
C GLN A 172 13.21 -2.84 -2.42
N PRO A 173 14.52 -3.11 -2.25
CA PRO A 173 15.03 -3.86 -1.09
C PRO A 173 14.86 -3.16 0.26
N ASP A 174 14.65 -1.84 0.28
CA ASP A 174 14.39 -1.07 1.51
C ASP A 174 12.90 -0.88 1.82
N LEU A 175 12.01 -1.52 1.03
CA LEU A 175 10.56 -1.48 1.26
C LEU A 175 10.20 -2.42 2.41
N GLY A 176 10.39 -1.98 3.65
CA GLY A 176 10.17 -2.79 4.86
C GLY A 176 8.80 -3.47 4.91
N ARG A 177 7.75 -2.80 4.42
CA ARG A 177 6.39 -3.35 4.30
C ARG A 177 6.32 -4.60 3.42
N ALA A 178 7.04 -4.61 2.30
CA ALA A 178 7.08 -5.78 1.42
C ALA A 178 7.77 -6.97 2.13
N TRP A 179 8.82 -6.70 2.92
CA TRP A 179 9.45 -7.73 3.77
C TRP A 179 8.50 -8.27 4.85
N ASN A 180 7.76 -7.41 5.55
CA ASN A 180 6.75 -7.87 6.51
C ASN A 180 5.68 -8.74 5.83
N ASN A 181 5.18 -8.32 4.67
CA ASN A 181 4.17 -9.08 3.93
C ASN A 181 4.72 -10.40 3.38
N LEU A 182 5.98 -10.42 2.96
CA LEU A 182 6.67 -11.63 2.56
C LEU A 182 6.78 -12.61 3.73
N GLY A 183 7.12 -12.13 4.93
CA GLY A 183 7.16 -12.95 6.14
C GLY A 183 5.79 -13.56 6.48
N ILE A 184 4.72 -12.79 6.30
CA ILE A 184 3.33 -13.27 6.49
C ILE A 184 3.04 -14.45 5.57
N VAL A 185 3.39 -14.34 4.28
CA VAL A 185 3.14 -15.40 3.30
C VAL A 185 4.03 -16.61 3.55
N TYR A 186 5.32 -16.42 3.85
CA TYR A 186 6.21 -17.53 4.21
C TYR A 186 5.69 -18.31 5.41
N ARG A 187 5.25 -17.61 6.46
CA ARG A 187 4.68 -18.24 7.66
C ARG A 187 3.43 -19.05 7.31
N ARG A 188 2.54 -18.50 6.48
CA ARG A 188 1.33 -19.20 6.02
C ARG A 188 1.64 -20.46 5.23
N LEU A 189 2.69 -20.43 4.42
CA LEU A 189 3.19 -21.57 3.63
C LEU A 189 4.07 -22.55 4.43
N GLY A 190 4.22 -22.35 5.74
CA GLY A 190 5.04 -23.23 6.61
C GLY A 190 6.55 -23.02 6.48
N ARG A 191 7.00 -22.02 5.73
CA ARG A 191 8.42 -21.65 5.56
C ARG A 191 8.88 -20.75 6.72
N ILE A 192 8.98 -21.33 7.92
CA ILE A 192 9.16 -20.56 9.16
C ILE A 192 10.50 -19.82 9.22
N ASP A 193 11.59 -20.41 8.75
CA ASP A 193 12.91 -19.76 8.78
C ASP A 193 12.96 -18.57 7.81
N ASP A 194 12.39 -18.71 6.61
CA ASP A 194 12.27 -17.62 5.65
C ASP A 194 11.36 -16.49 6.18
N ALA A 195 10.30 -16.84 6.89
CA ALA A 195 9.43 -15.87 7.54
C ALA A 195 10.19 -15.05 8.61
N ARG A 196 11.01 -15.71 9.42
CA ARG A 196 11.85 -15.08 10.44
C ARG A 196 12.81 -14.08 9.81
N GLU A 197 13.53 -14.50 8.76
CA GLU A 197 14.45 -13.63 8.02
C GLU A 197 13.73 -12.41 7.45
N ALA A 198 12.58 -12.61 6.82
CA ALA A 198 11.80 -11.51 6.25
C ALA A 198 11.30 -10.51 7.32
N TYR A 199 10.86 -10.99 8.50
CA TYR A 199 10.48 -10.10 9.60
C TYR A 199 11.67 -9.34 10.18
N HIS A 200 12.82 -10.00 10.36
CA HIS A 200 14.03 -9.30 10.80
C HIS A 200 14.45 -8.24 9.80
N ARG A 201 14.40 -8.54 8.50
CA ARG A 201 14.73 -7.58 7.46
C ARG A 201 13.79 -6.36 7.46
N ALA A 202 12.50 -6.57 7.74
CA ALA A 202 11.56 -5.47 7.94
C ALA A 202 11.92 -4.59 9.16
N LEU A 203 12.37 -5.20 10.27
CA LEU A 203 12.77 -4.51 11.51
C LEU A 203 14.14 -3.82 11.39
N GLU A 204 15.05 -4.32 10.56
CA GLU A 204 16.33 -3.66 10.29
C GLU A 204 16.14 -2.38 9.45
N LEU A 205 15.11 -2.36 8.59
CA LEU A 205 14.73 -1.20 7.80
C LEU A 205 13.95 -0.16 8.62
N ASP A 206 13.14 -0.63 9.57
CA ASP A 206 12.41 0.21 10.51
C ASP A 206 12.27 -0.51 11.86
N ALA A 207 13.12 -0.15 12.81
CA ALA A 207 13.14 -0.74 14.14
C ALA A 207 11.83 -0.46 14.93
N GLY A 208 11.06 0.55 14.52
CA GLY A 208 9.75 0.89 15.08
C GLY A 208 8.59 0.19 14.38
N PHE A 209 8.85 -0.75 13.46
CA PHE A 209 7.81 -1.39 12.66
C PHE A 209 7.02 -2.42 13.47
N GLY A 210 6.13 -1.93 14.34
CA GLY A 210 5.43 -2.75 15.33
C GLY A 210 4.53 -3.86 14.75
N SER A 211 4.16 -3.80 13.46
CA SER A 211 3.50 -4.93 12.79
C SER A 211 4.47 -6.11 12.59
N ALA A 212 5.70 -5.86 12.15
CA ALA A 212 6.72 -6.90 11.96
C ALA A 212 7.14 -7.50 13.31
N GLU A 213 7.36 -6.67 14.33
CA GLU A 213 7.71 -7.13 15.68
C GLU A 213 6.64 -8.08 16.26
N ARG A 214 5.36 -7.69 16.17
CA ARG A 214 4.27 -8.53 16.65
C ARG A 214 4.13 -9.82 15.85
N ASN A 215 4.23 -9.75 14.52
CA ASN A 215 4.11 -10.94 13.67
C ASN A 215 5.24 -11.95 13.96
N LEU A 216 6.47 -11.46 14.17
CA LEU A 216 7.61 -12.27 14.60
C LEU A 216 7.35 -12.91 15.97
N SER A 217 6.97 -12.10 16.97
CA SER A 217 6.68 -12.60 18.32
C SER A 217 5.57 -13.66 18.34
N LEU A 218 4.48 -13.45 17.60
CA LEU A 218 3.37 -14.41 17.48
C LEU A 218 3.81 -15.73 16.81
N MET A 219 4.70 -15.66 15.83
CA MET A 219 5.25 -16.84 15.17
C MET A 219 6.17 -17.63 16.09
N GLU A 220 7.04 -16.96 16.84
CA GLU A 220 8.01 -17.59 17.72
C GLU A 220 7.35 -18.23 18.95
N THR A 221 6.38 -17.56 19.55
CA THR A 221 5.61 -18.09 20.70
C THR A 221 4.83 -19.35 20.33
N ARG A 222 4.31 -19.45 19.11
CA ARG A 222 3.66 -20.67 18.61
C ARG A 222 4.65 -21.78 18.29
N SER A 223 5.84 -21.43 17.79
CA SER A 223 6.90 -22.39 17.50
C SER A 223 7.47 -23.01 18.79
N GLN A 224 7.40 -22.30 19.92
CA GLN A 224 7.80 -22.79 21.25
C GLN A 224 6.68 -23.54 22.01
N GLY A 225 5.47 -23.66 21.44
CA GLY A 225 4.26 -24.19 22.11
C GLY A 225 3.69 -25.52 21.60
N GLY A 226 4.44 -26.36 20.87
CA GLY A 226 4.01 -27.70 20.46
C GLY A 226 3.96 -28.70 21.65
N PRO A 227 3.06 -29.71 21.65
CA PRO A 227 2.48 -30.27 22.87
C PRO A 227 3.49 -30.99 23.77
N SER A 228 3.63 -30.51 25.01
CA SER A 228 4.11 -31.36 26.10
C SER A 228 3.02 -32.39 26.39
N LEU A 229 3.15 -33.57 25.77
CA LEU A 229 2.53 -34.79 26.26
C LEU A 229 3.11 -35.06 27.66
N ILE A 230 2.46 -34.52 28.69
CA ILE A 230 2.60 -35.08 30.03
C ILE A 230 1.94 -36.46 29.97
N ARG A 231 2.75 -37.46 29.62
CA ARG A 231 2.43 -38.86 29.86
C ARG A 231 2.57 -39.14 31.36
N SER A 232 1.55 -39.83 31.85
CA SER A 232 1.47 -40.66 33.06
C SER A 232 1.60 -39.99 34.43
N GLY A 233 0.47 -39.99 35.13
CA GLY A 233 0.37 -39.95 36.58
C GLY A 233 -0.93 -40.62 37.00
N SER A 234 -1.01 -41.94 36.81
CA SER A 234 -2.06 -42.79 37.32
C SER A 234 -2.16 -42.72 38.85
N SER A 235 -3.33 -42.42 39.38
CA SER A 235 -3.86 -43.10 40.57
C SER A 235 -5.29 -42.64 40.85
N LYS A 236 -6.26 -43.50 40.53
CA LYS A 236 -7.38 -43.75 41.45
C LYS A 236 -6.85 -44.63 42.59
N PRO A 237 -7.38 -44.50 43.81
CA PRO A 237 -8.60 -45.21 44.16
C PRO A 237 -9.82 -44.29 44.24
#